data_AF-A0A8J7EUG0-F1
#
_entry.id   AF-A0A8J7EUG0-F1
#
_cell.length_a   1.000
_cell.length_b   1.000
_cell.length_c   1.000
_cell.angle_alpha   90.00
_cell.angle_beta   90.00
_cell.angle_gamma   90.00
#
_symmetry.space_group_name_H-M   'P 1'
#
loop_
_entity.id
_entity.type
_entity.pdbx_description
1 polymer ?
#
loop_
_entity_poly.entity_id
_entity_poly.type
_entity_poly.pdbx_seq_one_letter_code
_entity_poly.pdbx_strand_id
1 'polypeptide(L)'
;MGLFQSIKGIFGSIFTLPSKEEGFAWWVEIITTNPSCTYFFGPFDSAEEAKTYQSGYVEDLTSEGANVFTPQVRWCKPEQLTIYTEKETAEV
;
A
#
# COMPACT_ATOMS: atom_id res chain seq x y z
N MET A 1 15.59 9.17 -20.91
CA MET A 1 15.11 9.04 -19.52
C MET A 1 13.78 8.31 -19.61
N GLY A 2 13.86 6.99 -19.46
CA GLY A 2 12.79 6.07 -19.83
C GLY A 2 12.17 5.40 -18.61
N LEU A 3 10.93 4.98 -18.82
CA LEU A 3 10.04 4.16 -17.98
C LEU A 3 9.55 4.82 -16.69
N PHE A 4 8.30 5.29 -16.71
CA PHE A 4 7.24 4.47 -16.11
C PHE A 4 5.97 4.66 -16.93
N GLN A 5 5.39 3.52 -17.32
CA GLN A 5 4.33 3.46 -18.30
C GLN A 5 3.00 3.92 -17.70
N SER A 6 2.35 4.81 -18.45
CA SER A 6 0.91 5.02 -18.55
C SER A 6 0.07 3.79 -18.18
N ILE A 7 -0.78 3.91 -17.16
CA ILE A 7 -2.03 3.16 -17.10
C ILE A 7 -3.21 4.14 -17.02
N LYS A 8 -3.82 4.36 -18.18
CA LYS A 8 -5.16 4.95 -18.30
C LYS A 8 -6.19 3.85 -18.07
N GLY A 9 -7.03 4.03 -17.06
CA GLY A 9 -8.43 3.60 -17.02
C GLY A 9 -8.73 2.09 -17.01
N ILE A 10 -9.59 1.66 -16.08
CA ILE A 10 -10.93 1.10 -16.34
C ILE A 10 -11.56 0.84 -14.96
N PHE A 11 -12.61 1.61 -14.66
CA PHE A 11 -13.58 1.32 -13.60
C PHE A 11 -14.21 -0.06 -13.85
N GLY A 12 -14.30 -0.89 -12.81
CA GLY A 12 -15.19 -2.06 -12.79
C GLY A 12 -14.53 -3.38 -13.21
N SER A 13 -13.76 -3.98 -12.32
CA SER A 13 -13.57 -5.43 -12.23
C SER A 13 -12.96 -5.75 -10.87
N ILE A 14 -13.65 -6.56 -10.08
CA ILE A 14 -13.10 -7.21 -8.89
C ILE A 14 -11.95 -8.09 -9.39
N PHE A 15 -10.74 -7.55 -9.38
CA PHE A 15 -9.54 -8.32 -9.68
C PHE A 15 -9.04 -8.88 -8.35
N THR A 16 -9.76 -9.88 -7.84
CA THR A 16 -9.21 -10.75 -6.80
C THR A 16 -8.11 -11.57 -7.47
N LEU A 17 -6.88 -11.04 -7.42
CA LEU A 17 -5.69 -11.81 -7.75
C LEU A 17 -5.60 -12.99 -6.77
N PRO A 18 -5.20 -14.19 -7.24
CA PRO A 18 -4.87 -15.27 -6.33
C PRO A 18 -3.73 -14.79 -5.44
N SER A 19 -4.01 -14.51 -4.17
CA SER A 19 -3.00 -14.23 -3.16
C SER A 19 -2.10 -15.44 -3.08
N LYS A 20 -0.97 -15.37 -3.79
CA LYS A 20 0.17 -16.24 -3.54
C LYS A 20 0.48 -16.03 -2.07
N GLU A 21 0.34 -17.08 -1.27
CA GLU A 21 0.72 -17.07 0.14
C GLU A 21 2.24 -16.92 0.22
N GLU A 22 2.74 -15.71 -0.03
CA GLU A 22 4.11 -15.35 0.23
C GLU A 22 4.26 -15.36 1.76
N GLY A 23 5.30 -16.05 2.24
CA GLY A 23 5.55 -16.22 3.67
C GLY A 23 5.89 -14.91 4.37
N PHE A 24 6.54 -15.01 5.52
CA PHE A 24 7.11 -13.81 6.14
C PHE A 24 8.18 -13.19 5.22
N ALA A 25 8.06 -11.90 4.98
CA ALA A 25 8.99 -11.10 4.19
C ALA A 25 9.07 -9.68 4.75
N TRP A 26 9.94 -8.83 4.18
CA TRP A 26 9.95 -7.40 4.49
C TRP A 26 8.87 -6.68 3.70
N TRP A 27 8.07 -5.87 4.40
CA TRP A 27 6.98 -5.08 3.81
C TRP A 27 7.08 -3.63 4.27
N VAL A 28 6.71 -2.71 3.38
CA VAL A 28 6.47 -1.31 3.73
C VAL A 28 4.99 -1.15 4.06
N GLU A 29 4.70 -0.87 5.32
CA GLU A 29 3.37 -0.47 5.78
C GLU A 29 3.24 1.05 5.69
N ILE A 30 2.16 1.54 5.08
CA ILE A 30 1.84 2.97 5.03
C ILE A 30 0.41 3.17 5.47
N ILE A 31 0.24 3.92 6.56
CA ILE A 31 -1.07 4.31 7.06
C ILE A 31 -1.42 5.69 6.51
N THR A 32 -2.59 5.81 5.89
CA THR A 32 -3.18 7.08 5.45
C THR A 32 -4.37 7.43 6.34
N THR A 33 -4.61 8.72 6.56
CA THR A 33 -5.70 9.21 7.44
C THR A 33 -6.90 9.78 6.69
N ASN A 34 -6.71 10.14 5.41
CA ASN A 34 -7.77 10.60 4.54
C ASN A 34 -7.43 10.23 3.08
N PRO A 35 -8.06 9.20 2.49
CA PRO A 35 -8.92 8.21 3.16
C PRO A 35 -8.16 7.40 4.23
N SER A 36 -8.88 6.83 5.21
CA SER A 36 -8.26 6.04 6.28
C SER A 36 -7.97 4.63 5.76
N CYS A 37 -6.73 4.38 5.38
CA CYS A 37 -6.32 3.12 4.77
C CYS A 37 -4.94 2.68 5.29
N THR A 38 -4.70 1.37 5.27
CA THR A 38 -3.38 0.81 5.52
C THR A 38 -2.94 0.04 4.27
N TYR A 39 -1.80 0.42 3.73
CA TYR A 39 -1.20 -0.19 2.55
C TYR A 39 0.03 -1.01 2.94
N PHE A 40 0.18 -2.19 2.36
CA PHE A 40 1.39 -3.01 2.47
C PHE A 40 2.01 -3.19 1.09
N PHE A 41 3.25 -2.73 0.91
CA PHE A 41 4.03 -2.86 -0.32
C PHE A 41 5.20 -3.83 -0.12
N GLY A 42 5.44 -4.69 -1.11
CA GLY A 42 6.42 -5.77 -1.04
C GLY A 42 5.95 -6.99 -1.83
N PRO A 43 6.45 -8.20 -1.51
CA PRO A 43 7.49 -8.49 -0.52
C PRO A 43 8.88 -8.02 -0.96
N PHE A 44 9.74 -7.67 0.00
CA PHE A 44 11.15 -7.32 -0.21
C PHE A 44 12.09 -8.34 0.42
N ASP A 45 13.29 -8.47 -0.14
CA ASP A 45 14.32 -9.39 0.35
C ASP A 45 15.01 -8.86 1.62
N SER A 46 15.06 -7.53 1.78
CA SER A 46 15.71 -6.86 2.92
C SER A 46 14.96 -5.61 3.41
N ALA A 47 15.20 -5.21 4.65
CA ALA A 47 14.62 -4.00 5.23
C ALA A 47 15.16 -2.73 4.54
N GLU A 48 16.41 -2.76 4.10
CA GLU A 48 17.08 -1.67 3.41
C GLU A 48 16.49 -1.43 2.02
N GLU A 49 16.19 -2.52 1.30
CA GLU A 49 15.48 -2.46 0.02
C GLU A 49 14.10 -1.83 0.20
N ALA A 50 13.30 -2.37 1.13
CA ALA A 50 11.98 -1.83 1.48
C ALA A 50 12.04 -0.33 1.82
N LYS A 51 13.04 0.08 2.61
CA LYS A 51 13.24 1.48 2.99
C LYS A 51 13.63 2.37 1.81
N THR A 52 14.35 1.84 0.83
CA THR A 52 14.74 2.58 -0.38
C THR A 52 13.51 2.88 -1.25
N TYR A 53 12.56 1.96 -1.34
CA TYR A 53 11.30 2.17 -2.07
C TYR A 53 10.24 2.94 -1.27
N GLN A 54 10.33 2.95 0.07
CA GLN A 54 9.36 3.58 0.96
C GLN A 54 9.00 5.02 0.56
N SER A 55 9.99 5.86 0.24
CA SER A 55 9.74 7.25 -0.12
C SER A 55 8.95 7.41 -1.43
N GLY A 56 9.15 6.49 -2.38
CA GLY A 56 8.41 6.50 -3.64
C GLY A 56 6.92 6.26 -3.42
N TYR A 57 6.58 5.24 -2.62
CA TYR A 57 5.17 4.98 -2.27
C TYR A 57 4.50 6.12 -1.52
N VAL A 58 5.24 6.80 -0.63
CA VAL A 58 4.73 7.98 0.07
C VAL A 58 4.46 9.13 -0.90
N GLU A 59 5.37 9.38 -1.85
CA GLU A 59 5.21 10.42 -2.87
C GLU A 59 4.01 10.13 -3.79
N ASP A 60 3.86 8.88 -4.23
CA ASP A 60 2.73 8.44 -5.05
C ASP A 60 1.40 8.66 -4.32
N LEU A 61 1.28 8.14 -3.08
CA LEU A 61 0.06 8.29 -2.26
C LEU A 61 -0.27 9.76 -1.98
N THR A 62 0.74 10.57 -1.69
CA THR A 62 0.54 12.01 -1.47
C THR A 62 0.09 12.73 -2.74
N SER A 63 0.65 12.35 -3.89
CA SER A 63 0.29 12.90 -5.20
C SER A 63 -1.13 12.52 -5.64
N GLU A 64 -1.62 11.36 -5.20
CA GLU A 64 -3.03 10.95 -5.34
C GLU A 64 -3.99 11.66 -4.37
N GLY A 65 -3.46 12.47 -3.45
CA GLY A 65 -4.24 13.23 -2.47
C GLY A 65 -4.51 12.50 -1.16
N ALA A 66 -3.83 11.37 -0.90
CA ALA A 66 -3.91 10.68 0.37
C ALA A 66 -3.03 11.36 1.43
N ASN A 67 -3.55 11.53 2.64
CA ASN A 67 -2.76 12.06 3.75
C ASN A 67 -2.00 10.94 4.46
N VAL A 68 -0.72 10.78 4.12
CA VAL A 68 0.17 9.79 4.74
C VAL A 68 0.47 10.17 6.20
N PHE A 69 0.22 9.24 7.12
CA PHE A 69 0.48 9.41 8.54
C PHE A 69 1.84 8.85 8.92
N THR A 70 2.02 7.53 8.74
CA THR A 70 3.26 6.86 9.15
C THR A 70 3.62 5.77 8.15
N PRO A 71 4.77 5.89 7.46
CA PRO A 71 5.38 4.79 6.75
C PRO A 71 6.34 4.01 7.67
N GLN A 72 6.28 2.68 7.66
CA GLN A 72 7.12 1.77 8.46
C GLN A 72 7.57 0.58 7.63
N VAL A 73 8.74 0.04 7.94
CA VAL A 73 9.22 -1.23 7.36
C VAL A 73 9.08 -2.31 8.42
N ARG A 74 8.38 -3.40 8.12
CA ARG A 74 8.09 -4.49 9.06
C ARG A 74 8.31 -5.85 8.42
N TRP A 75 8.81 -6.81 9.20
CA TRP A 75 8.86 -8.22 8.80
C TRP A 75 7.53 -8.89 9.17
N CYS A 76 6.66 -9.11 8.20
CA CYS A 76 5.31 -9.63 8.43
C CYS A 76 4.79 -10.45 7.24
N LYS A 77 3.60 -11.05 7.42
CA LYS A 77 2.80 -11.67 6.37
C LYS A 77 1.43 -10.98 6.39
N PRO A 78 1.20 -9.92 5.59
CA PRO A 78 -0.11 -9.28 5.52
C PRO A 78 -1.11 -10.21 4.85
N GLU A 79 -2.30 -10.38 5.45
CA GLU A 79 -3.40 -11.15 4.83
C GLU A 79 -4.04 -10.36 3.68
N GLN A 80 -3.98 -9.03 3.75
CA GLN A 80 -4.51 -8.10 2.75
C GLN A 80 -3.52 -6.95 2.51
N LEU A 81 -3.32 -6.58 1.24
CA LEU A 81 -2.39 -5.51 0.86
C LEU A 81 -2.97 -4.10 1.05
N THR A 82 -4.29 -3.99 1.06
CA THR A 82 -4.98 -2.71 1.25
C THR A 82 -6.15 -2.94 2.19
N ILE A 83 -6.10 -2.29 3.34
CA ILE A 83 -7.11 -2.39 4.38
C ILE A 83 -7.78 -1.02 4.48
N TYR A 84 -9.06 -0.96 4.12
CA TYR A 84 -9.87 0.24 4.31
C TYR A 84 -10.42 0.24 5.74
N THR A 85 -10.08 1.27 6.50
CA THR A 85 -10.78 1.51 7.77
C THR A 85 -12.01 2.34 7.44
N GLU A 86 -13.13 1.66 7.19
CA GLU A 86 -14.42 2.32 7.15
C GLU A 86 -14.64 2.93 8.55
N LYS A 87 -14.64 4.26 8.63
CA LYS A 87 -15.22 4.92 9.81
C LYS A 87 -16.70 4.60 9.72
N GLU A 88 -17.13 3.59 10.48
CA GLU A 88 -18.55 3.36 10.72
C GLU A 88 -19.10 4.68 11.25
N THR A 89 -19.83 5.40 10.41
CA THR A 89 -20.65 6.52 10.83
C THR A 89 -21.67 5.90 11.77
N ALA A 90 -21.40 5.99 13.07
CA ALA A 90 -22.42 5.85 14.09
C ALA A 90 -23.46 6.95 13.82
N GLU A 91 -24.45 6.62 12.99
CA GLU A 91 -25.70 7.36 12.96
C GLU A 91 -26.40 7.07 14.29
N VAL A 92 -26.50 8.14 15.09
CA VAL A 92 -27.44 8.46 16.17
C VAL A 92 -27.33 7.74 17.52
#